data_AF-A0A920U497-F1
#
_entry.id   AF-A0A920U497-F1
#
_cell.length_a   1.000
_cell.length_b   1.000
_cell.length_c   1.000
_cell.angle_alpha   90.00
_cell.angle_beta   90.00
_cell.angle_gamma   90.00
#
_symmetry.space_group_name_H-M   'P 1'
#
loop_
_entity.id
_entity.type
_entity.pdbx_description
1 polymer ?
#
loop_
_entity_poly.entity_id
_entity_poly.type
_entity_poly.pdbx_seq_one_letter_code
_entity_poly.pdbx_strand_id
1 'polypeptide(L)' 'MLPFGTPGGDVKPQSMVQLFLNVVELGMEAQEAIEAPRVSSWGFPNSFWPHAYRPGSWD' A
#
# COMPACT_ATOMS: atom_id res chain seq x y z
N MET A 1 -1.81 20.70 1.32
CA MET A 1 -2.37 19.65 0.44
C MET A 1 -1.26 18.65 0.16
N LEU A 2 -1.52 17.35 0.27
CA LEU A 2 -0.54 16.28 0.03
C LEU A 2 -1.01 15.45 -1.18
N PRO A 3 -0.62 15.78 -2.43
CA PRO A 3 -0.93 14.94 -3.58
C PRO A 3 0.05 13.75 -3.63
N PHE A 4 -0.48 12.53 -3.68
CA PHE A 4 0.34 11.31 -3.78
C PHE A 4 -0.42 10.17 -4.47
N GLY A 5 0.33 9.19 -4.97
CA GLY A 5 -0.22 8.00 -5.64
C GLY A 5 0.88 7.03 -6.03
N THR A 6 0.49 5.81 -6.44
CA THR A 6 1.42 4.76 -6.86
C THR A 6 0.78 3.83 -7.91
N PRO A 7 1.55 3.19 -8.81
CA PRO A 7 1.12 1.98 -9.51
C PRO A 7 0.95 0.80 -8.53
N GLY A 8 0.43 -0.36 -9.00
CA GLY A 8 0.42 -1.59 -8.19
C GLY A 8 -0.93 -2.32 -8.02
N GLY A 9 -1.95 -2.06 -8.85
CA GLY A 9 -3.24 -2.75 -8.75
C GLY A 9 -3.89 -2.67 -7.36
N ASP A 10 -4.20 -3.84 -6.79
CA ASP A 10 -4.80 -3.96 -5.45
C ASP A 10 -3.89 -3.55 -4.29
N VAL A 11 -2.58 -3.42 -4.55
CA VAL A 11 -1.61 -2.95 -3.57
C VAL A 11 -1.63 -1.42 -3.47
N LYS A 12 -2.18 -0.71 -4.47
CA LYS A 12 -2.23 0.76 -4.49
C LYS A 12 -2.86 1.38 -3.23
N PRO A 13 -4.11 1.04 -2.85
CA PRO A 13 -4.72 1.62 -1.66
C PRO A 13 -3.96 1.23 -0.38
N GLN A 14 -3.41 0.02 -0.31
CA GLN A 14 -2.63 -0.46 0.84
C GLN A 14 -1.33 0.35 1.01
N SER A 15 -0.60 0.58 -0.08
CA SER A 15 0.62 1.39 -0.09
C SER A 15 0.34 2.87 0.19
N MET A 16 -0.78 3.40 -0.29
CA MET A 16 -1.16 4.79 -0.08
C MET A 16 -1.54 5.08 1.37
N VAL A 17 -2.23 4.15 2.05
CA VAL A 17 -2.56 4.33 3.48
C VAL A 17 -1.28 4.33 4.34
N GLN A 18 -0.31 3.46 4.02
CA GLN A 18 0.97 3.41 4.72
C GLN A 18 1.78 4.68 4.50
N LEU A 19 1.88 5.18 3.26
CA LEU A 19 2.52 6.47 2.98
C LEU A 19 1.87 7.62 3.77
N PHE A 20 0.53 7.68 3.78
CA PHE A 20 -0.20 8.71 4.50
C PHE A 20 0.08 8.67 6.01
N LEU A 21 0.06 7.48 6.62
CA LEU A 21 0.35 7.31 8.04
C LEU A 21 1.81 7.66 8.38
N ASN A 22 2.77 7.27 7.52
CA ASN A 22 4.17 7.65 7.70
C ASN A 22 4.35 9.17 7.76
N VAL A 23 3.64 9.92 6.91
CA VAL A 23 3.70 11.39 6.92
C VAL A 23 2.95 11.99 8.12
N VAL A 24 1.71 11.56 8.34
CA VAL A 24 0.78 12.24 9.28
C VAL A 24 0.95 11.78 10.72
N GLU A 25 1.14 10.48 10.93
CA GLU A 25 1.26 9.89 12.26
C GLU A 25 2.72 9.83 12.72
N LEU A 26 3.63 9.43 11.82
CA LEU A 26 5.04 9.25 12.17
C LEU A 26 5.91 10.49 11.91
N GLY A 27 5.34 11.53 11.30
CA GLY A 27 6.02 12.80 11.05
C GLY A 27 7.18 12.71 10.05
N MET A 28 7.21 11.66 9.22
CA MET A 28 8.28 11.44 8.24
C MET A 28 8.22 12.47 7.12
N GLU A 29 9.38 12.86 6.61
CA GLU A 29 9.47 13.67 5.38
C GLU A 29 8.95 12.86 4.18
N ALA A 30 8.51 13.52 3.12
CA ALA A 30 7.90 12.85 1.97
C ALA A 30 8.78 11.74 1.36
N GLN A 31 10.08 11.96 1.19
CA GLN A 31 10.98 10.95 0.63
C GLN A 31 11.18 9.79 1.60
N GLU A 32 11.35 10.08 2.88
CA GLU A 32 11.51 9.07 3.94
C GLU A 32 10.27 8.17 4.03
N ALA A 33 9.08 8.78 3.97
CA ALA A 33 7.80 8.06 3.98
C ALA A 33 7.62 7.17 2.74
N ILE A 34 8.17 7.58 1.57
CA ILE A 34 8.18 6.81 0.32
C ILE A 34 9.11 5.60 0.41
N GLU A 35 10.29 5.78 1.02
CA GLU A 35 11.33 4.75 1.16
C GLU A 35 11.06 3.76 2.31
N ALA A 36 10.20 4.15 3.26
CA ALA A 36 9.79 3.29 4.35
C ALA A 36 9.25 1.94 3.83
N PRO A 37 9.66 0.81 4.46
CA PRO A 37 9.13 -0.50 4.13
C PRO A 37 7.60 -0.54 4.19
N ARG A 38 7.00 -1.27 3.25
CA ARG A 38 5.55 -1.47 3.18
C ARG A 38 5.24 -2.95 3.17
N VAL A 39 4.05 -3.27 3.65
CA VAL A 39 3.47 -4.62 3.62
C VAL A 39 2.19 -4.62 2.80
N SER A 40 1.87 -5.73 2.15
CA SER A 40 0.56 -5.90 1.53
C SER A 40 -0.06 -7.24 1.84
N SER A 41 -1.39 -7.25 1.99
CA SER A 41 -2.17 -8.47 2.08
C SER A 41 -2.69 -8.85 0.71
N TRP A 42 -2.80 -10.15 0.48
CA TRP A 42 -3.56 -10.73 -0.63
C TRP A 42 -4.75 -11.56 -0.13
N GLY A 43 -5.18 -11.30 1.12
CA GLY A 43 -6.34 -11.89 1.77
C GLY A 43 -7.68 -11.43 1.22
N PHE A 44 -7.78 -11.16 -0.09
CA PHE A 44 -9.00 -10.83 -0.83
C PHE A 44 -8.88 -11.34 -2.29
N PRO A 45 -9.99 -11.50 -3.03
CA PRO A 45 -9.94 -11.86 -4.44
C PRO A 45 -9.23 -10.77 -5.26
N ASN A 46 -8.20 -11.17 -6.01
CA ASN A 46 -7.43 -10.25 -6.85
C ASN A 46 -8.34 -9.58 -7.91
N SER A 47 -8.16 -8.28 -8.16
CA SER A 47 -8.94 -7.55 -9.17
C SER A 47 -8.66 -8.00 -10.60
N PHE A 48 -7.46 -8.53 -10.87
CA PHE A 48 -7.11 -9.06 -12.18
C PHE A 48 -7.59 -10.50 -12.34
N TRP A 49 -8.09 -10.82 -13.53
CA TRP A 49 -8.42 -12.19 -13.92
C TRP A 49 -7.21 -13.13 -13.71
N PRO A 50 -7.36 -14.35 -13.15
CA PRO A 50 -8.61 -15.06 -12.83
C PRO A 50 -9.12 -14.87 -11.39
N HIS A 51 -8.88 -13.72 -10.77
CA HIS A 51 -9.37 -13.38 -9.42
C HIS A 51 -8.89 -14.33 -8.33
N ALA A 52 -7.61 -14.74 -8.41
CA ALA A 52 -7.02 -15.63 -7.42
C ALA A 52 -7.18 -15.06 -6.00
N TYR A 53 -7.60 -15.92 -5.08
CA TYR A 53 -7.75 -15.58 -3.67
C TYR A 53 -6.71 -16.35 -2.84
N ARG A 54 -5.96 -15.63 -2.01
CA ARG A 54 -4.87 -16.19 -1.20
C ARG A 54 -5.06 -15.83 0.28
N PRO A 55 -5.86 -16.62 1.03
CA PRO A 55 -6.12 -16.35 2.44
C PRO A 55 -4.83 -16.35 3.25
N GLY A 56 -4.65 -15.34 4.10
CA GLY A 56 -3.51 -15.27 5.04
C GLY A 56 -2.15 -15.02 4.41
N SER A 57 -2.06 -14.78 3.09
CA SER A 57 -0.79 -14.42 2.45
C SER A 57 -0.53 -12.93 2.51
N TRP A 58 0.74 -12.58 2.74
CA TRP A 58 1.27 -11.23 2.79
C TRP A 58 2.55 -11.17 1.96
N ASP A 59 2.86 -10.01 1.37
CA ASP A 59 4.18 -9.70 0.79
C ASP A 59 4.99 -8.76 1.69
#